data_AF-A0A920SUH2-F1
#
_entry.id   AF-A0A920SUH2-F1
#
_cell.length_a   1.000
_cell.length_b   1.000
_cell.length_c   1.000
_cell.angle_alpha   90.00
_cell.angle_beta   90.00
_cell.angle_gamma   90.00
#
_symmetry.space_group_name_H-M   'P 1'
#
loop_
_entity.id
_entity.type
_entity.pdbx_description
1 polymer ?
#
loop_
_entity_poly.entity_id
_entity_poly.type
_entity_poly.pdbx_seq_one_letter_code
_entity_poly.pdbx_strand_id
1 'polypeptide(L)' 'MISQDLDEIFLLSHCVAVISQGTLSEATAITDVTPEDIGLLMGERHTEEPEDRRAST' A
#
# COMPACT_ATOMS: atom_id res chain seq x y z
N MET A 1 4.09 -7.58 8.57
CA MET A 1 4.72 -8.59 7.69
C MET A 1 5.17 -7.87 6.43
N ILE A 2 6.33 -8.22 5.86
CA ILE A 2 6.79 -7.68 4.58
C ILE A 2 7.00 -8.91 3.68
N SER A 3 6.21 -9.00 2.63
CA SER A 3 6.34 -10.03 1.61
C SER A 3 6.14 -9.39 0.23
N GLN A 4 6.59 -10.08 -0.80
CA GLN A 4 6.37 -9.71 -2.21
C GLN A 4 5.31 -10.61 -2.86
N ASP A 5 4.95 -11.71 -2.19
CA ASP A 5 3.93 -12.64 -2.65
C ASP A 5 2.56 -12.14 -2.20
N LEU A 6 1.71 -11.78 -3.17
CA LEU A 6 0.39 -11.26 -2.88
C LEU A 6 -0.50 -12.32 -2.21
N ASP A 7 -0.41 -13.59 -2.61
CA ASP A 7 -1.25 -14.64 -2.01
C ASP A 7 -0.94 -14.80 -0.52
N GLU A 8 0.34 -14.72 -0.14
CA GLU A 8 0.75 -14.73 1.26
C GLU A 8 0.25 -13.49 2.03
N ILE A 9 0.35 -12.30 1.44
CA ILE A 9 -0.13 -11.05 2.04
C ILE A 9 -1.64 -11.12 2.29
N PHE A 10 -2.41 -11.54 1.28
CA PHE A 10 -3.86 -11.64 1.35
C PHE A 10 -4.33 -12.71 2.35
N LEU A 11 -3.57 -13.79 2.51
CA LEU A 11 -3.90 -14.85 3.45
C LEU A 11 -3.64 -14.46 4.91
N LEU A 12 -2.58 -13.70 5.19
CA LEU A 12 -2.06 -13.50 6.55
C LEU A 12 -2.29 -12.09 7.11
N SER A 13 -2.61 -11.10 6.28
CA SER A 13 -2.67 -9.69 6.70
C SER A 13 -4.10 -9.19 6.89
N HIS A 14 -4.27 -8.25 7.83
CA HIS A 14 -5.54 -7.53 7.99
C HIS A 14 -5.64 -6.33 7.05
N CYS A 15 -4.51 -5.64 6.83
CA CYS A 15 -4.38 -4.49 5.94
C CYS A 15 -3.09 -4.60 5.14
N VAL A 16 -3.04 -3.91 4.01
CA VAL A 16 -1.90 -3.82 3.10
C VAL A 16 -1.63 -2.36 2.72
N ALA A 17 -0.35 -2.03 2.56
CA ALA A 17 0.10 -0.74 2.02
C ALA A 17 1.23 -1.02 1.02
N VAL A 18 1.28 -0.26 -0.06
CA VAL A 18 2.22 -0.48 -1.16
C VAL A 18 3.29 0.61 -1.13
N ILE A 19 4.55 0.21 -1.22
CA ILE A 19 5.66 1.13 -1.45
C ILE A 19 6.01 1.10 -2.93
N SER A 20 5.92 2.23 -3.61
CA SER A 20 6.41 2.40 -4.99
C SER A 20 7.09 3.76 -5.16
N GLN A 21 8.19 3.78 -5.91
CA GLN A 21 8.99 4.99 -6.19
C GLN A 21 9.44 5.78 -4.94
N GLY A 22 9.60 5.10 -3.80
CA GLY A 22 9.98 5.74 -2.53
C GLY A 22 8.82 6.36 -1.75
N THR A 23 7.59 6.24 -2.24
CA THR A 23 6.35 6.66 -1.55
C THR A 23 5.61 5.44 -1.03
N LEU A 24 4.98 5.57 0.13
CA LEU A 24 4.14 4.55 0.76
C LEU A 24 2.68 5.01 0.68
N SER A 25 1.81 4.16 0.11
CA SER A 25 0.37 4.42 0.08
C SER A 25 -0.26 4.39 1.47
N GLU A 26 -1.49 4.89 1.56
CA GLU A 26 -2.32 4.60 2.73
C GLU A 26 -2.53 3.09 2.91
N ALA A 27 -2.67 2.66 4.16
CA ALA A 27 -2.96 1.28 4.50
C ALA A 27 -4.44 0.99 4.30
N THR A 28 -4.76 0.01 3.46
CA THR A 28 -6.13 -0.38 3.12
C THR A 28 -6.44 -1.78 3.65
N ALA A 29 -7.67 -2.01 4.12
CA ALA A 29 -8.08 -3.33 4.58
C ALA A 29 -8.05 -4.34 3.44
N ILE A 30 -7.60 -5.57 3.72
CA ILE A 30 -7.44 -6.61 2.70
C ILE A 30 -8.78 -7.03 2.06
N THR A 31 -9.88 -6.76 2.75
CA THR A 31 -11.25 -7.01 2.29
C THR A 31 -11.73 -6.02 1.24
N ASP A 32 -11.06 -4.87 1.14
CA ASP A 32 -11.52 -3.71 0.37
C ASP A 32 -10.67 -3.49 -0.90
N VAL A 33 -9.69 -4.36 -1.16
CA VAL A 33 -8.78 -4.29 -2.31
C VAL A 33 -8.63 -5.66 -2.96
N THR A 34 -8.35 -5.69 -4.27
CA THR A 34 -8.01 -6.92 -4.98
C THR A 34 -6.51 -6.98 -5.31
N PRO A 35 -5.96 -8.16 -5.65
CA PRO A 35 -4.57 -8.27 -6.12
C PRO A 35 -4.29 -7.39 -7.35
N GLU A 36 -5.27 -7.20 -8.24
CA GLU A 36 -5.15 -6.30 -9.39
C GLU A 36 -5.01 -4.82 -8.96
N ASP A 37 -5.74 -4.38 -7.93
CA ASP A 37 -5.61 -3.03 -7.37
C ASP A 37 -4.21 -2.81 -6.78
N ILE A 38 -3.70 -3.81 -6.06
CA ILE A 38 -2.33 -3.78 -5.51
C ILE A 38 -1.30 -3.74 -6.65
N GLY A 39 -1.47 -4.56 -7.67
CA GLY A 39 -0.61 -4.56 -8.86
C GLY A 39 -0.62 -3.21 -9.58
N LEU A 40 -1.78 -2.53 -9.61
CA LEU A 40 -1.91 -1.19 -10.13
C LEU A 40 -1.11 -0.20 -9.27
N LEU A 41 -1.31 -0.17 -7.93
CA LEU A 41 -0.56 0.70 -7.02
C LEU A 41 0.97 0.49 -7.10
N MET A 42 1.44 -0.73 -7.37
CA MET A 42 2.86 -1.01 -7.58
C MET A 42 3.41 -0.36 -8.86
N GLY A 43 2.60 -0.31 -9.92
CA GLY A 43 2.96 0.29 -11.22
C GLY A 43 2.57 1.76 -11.37
N GLU A 44 1.66 2.26 -10.52
CA GLU A 44 1.25 3.66 -10.51
C GLU A 44 2.42 4.54 -10.11
N ARG A 45 2.54 5.68 -10.78
CA ARG A 45 3.36 6.77 -10.28
C ARG A 45 2.52 7.48 -9.23
N HIS A 46 2.78 7.21 -7.96
CA HIS A 46 2.20 7.98 -6.85
C HIS A 46 2.52 9.47 -7.04
N THR A 47 1.62 10.18 -7.71
CA THR A 47 1.60 11.64 -7.80
C THR A 47 0.83 12.14 -6.59
N GLU A 48 1.35 11.88 -5.40
CA GLU A 48 0.78 12.42 -4.18
C GLU A 48 1.49 13.74 -3.88
N GLU A 49 0.74 14.85 -3.98
CA GLU A 49 1.12 16.11 -3.35
C GLU A 49 1.37 15.82 -1.86
N PRO A 50 2.51 16.28 -1.30
CA PRO A 50 2.90 15.91 0.04
C PRO A 50 1.92 16.55 1.04
N GLU A 51 0.99 15.78 1.59
CA GLU A 51 0.30 16.20 2.82
C GLU A 51 1.27 15.97 3.99
N ASP A 52 2.02 17.04 4.29
CA ASP A 52 2.91 17.19 5.43
C ASP A 52 2.12 17.02 6.75
N ARG A 53 1.94 15.77 7.19
CA ARG A 53 1.43 15.41 8.52
C ARG A 53 2.55 14.87 9.39
N ARG A 54 3.65 15.61 9.51
CA ARG A 54 4.58 15.52 10.66
C ARG A 54 4.80 16.89 11.28
N ALA A 55 3.71 17.53 11.71
CA ALA A 55 3.75 18.50 12.79
C ALA A 55 2.93 17.97 13.98
N SER A 56 3.54 18.04 15.16
CA SER A 56 3.02 17.70 16.50
C SER A 56 3.05 16.23 16.91
N THR A 57 4.19 15.79 17.45
CA THR A 57 4.39 15.66 18.91
C THR A 57 5.88 15.52 19.23
#